data_AF-A0A349D8F9-F1
#
_entry.id   AF-A0A349D8F9-F1
#
_cell.length_a   1.000
_cell.length_b   1.000
_cell.length_c   1.000
_cell.angle_alpha   90.00
_cell.angle_beta   90.00
_cell.angle_gamma   90.00
#
_symmetry.space_group_name_H-M   'P 1'
#
loop_
_entity.id
_entity.type
_entity.pdbx_description
1 polymer ?
#
loop_
_entity_poly.entity_id
_entity_poly.type
_entity_poly.pdbx_seq_one_letter_code
_entity_poly.pdbx_strand_id
1 'polypeptide(L)'
;MNPIMRDRILIFLLGSIFFLPFLGNVHLFDWDEINFAEAAREMIVTGKYYMVQINYLPFWQKPPLFIWMQALSMNLFGIGEYGARFPNAVCGIISLLTFYEIGRREHDRKFGFYWALAYLASLLPHLYFKSGIMDPWFNYFIFLSVYFFYRYAKDSTSSWKLLFLSASFSGLGIMTKGPVALLMLGLTVLCITLVQKKWLFRSMRDLLIFCSG
;
A
#
# COMPACT_ATOMS: atom_id res chain seq x y z
N MET A 1 17.80 6.17 25.04
CA MET A 1 16.77 6.07 23.98
C MET A 1 15.95 4.80 24.21
N ASN A 2 14.62 4.88 24.22
CA ASN A 2 13.74 3.71 24.38
C ASN A 2 14.06 2.70 23.27
N PRO A 3 14.21 1.40 23.59
CA PRO A 3 14.70 0.47 22.59
C PRO A 3 13.68 0.19 21.47
N ILE A 4 12.38 0.49 21.66
CA ILE A 4 11.38 0.50 20.58
C ILE A 4 11.64 1.66 19.60
N MET A 5 11.95 2.85 20.13
CA MET A 5 12.27 4.01 19.30
C MET A 5 13.56 3.79 18.52
N ARG A 6 14.56 3.14 19.14
CA ARG A 6 15.79 2.73 18.45
C ARG A 6 15.49 1.82 17.26
N ASP A 7 14.67 0.79 17.43
CA ASP A 7 14.34 -0.12 16.33
C ASP A 7 13.60 0.59 15.19
N ARG A 8 12.62 1.45 15.50
CA ARG A 8 11.89 2.24 14.50
C ARG A 8 12.83 3.10 13.67
N ILE A 9 13.76 3.79 14.33
CA ILE A 9 14.77 4.61 13.66
C ILE A 9 15.69 3.74 12.79
N LEU A 10 16.16 2.60 13.31
CA LEU A 10 17.01 1.68 12.56
C LEU A 10 16.30 1.15 11.31
N ILE A 11 15.05 0.71 11.43
CA ILE A 11 14.26 0.21 10.30
C ILE A 11 14.00 1.31 9.28
N PHE A 12 13.67 2.52 9.73
CA PHE A 12 13.50 3.68 8.85
C PHE A 12 14.78 4.00 8.08
N LEU A 13 15.93 4.04 8.78
CA LEU A 13 17.23 4.32 8.15
C LEU A 13 17.62 3.22 7.17
N LEU A 14 17.47 1.95 7.54
CA LEU A 14 17.75 0.82 6.65
C LEU A 14 16.84 0.87 5.41
N GLY A 15 15.53 1.02 5.58
CA GLY A 15 14.61 1.17 4.45
C GLY A 15 14.99 2.35 3.54
N SER A 16 15.35 3.49 4.13
CA SER A 16 15.78 4.68 3.38
C SER A 16 17.04 4.41 2.57
N ILE A 17 18.06 3.78 3.17
CA ILE A 17 19.32 3.43 2.50
C ILE A 17 19.10 2.44 1.36
N PHE A 18 18.18 1.49 1.50
CA PHE A 18 17.95 0.48 0.48
C PHE A 18 17.04 0.93 -0.66
N PHE A 19 16.02 1.73 -0.36
CA PHE A 19 14.98 2.08 -1.34
C PHE A 19 15.15 3.45 -2.00
N LEU A 20 15.72 4.47 -1.35
CA LEU A 20 15.83 5.82 -1.92
C LEU A 20 16.99 6.03 -2.90
N PRO A 21 18.19 5.45 -2.69
CA PRO A 21 19.31 5.68 -3.59
C PRO A 21 19.08 5.07 -4.97
N PHE A 22 19.56 5.78 -5.99
CA PHE A 22 19.67 5.32 -7.37
C PHE A 22 18.35 5.01 -8.09
N LEU A 23 17.21 5.51 -7.58
CA LEU A 23 15.90 5.32 -8.23
C LEU A 23 15.88 5.82 -9.69
N GLY A 24 16.64 6.88 -10.00
CA GLY A 24 16.73 7.45 -11.34
C GLY A 24 17.91 6.96 -12.20
N ASN A 25 18.74 6.02 -11.72
CA ASN A 25 19.93 5.60 -12.47
C ASN A 25 19.64 4.65 -13.64
N VAL A 26 18.43 4.11 -13.70
CA VAL A 26 17.99 3.19 -14.75
C VAL A 26 16.74 3.76 -15.37
N HIS A 27 16.66 3.72 -16.70
CA HIS A 27 15.47 4.12 -17.43
C HIS A 27 14.23 3.31 -17.02
N LEU A 28 13.05 3.86 -17.29
CA LEU A 28 11.82 3.10 -17.19
C LEU A 28 11.84 2.01 -18.26
N PHE A 29 11.61 0.77 -17.87
CA PHE A 29 11.73 -0.39 -18.77
C PHE A 29 10.41 -1.13 -18.93
N ASP A 30 9.56 -1.07 -17.92
CA ASP A 30 8.29 -1.76 -17.91
C ASP A 30 7.20 -0.92 -18.59
N TRP A 31 6.31 -1.57 -19.32
CA TRP A 31 5.25 -0.89 -20.07
C TRP A 31 4.29 -0.14 -19.14
N ASP A 32 3.94 -0.71 -17.99
CA ASP A 32 3.08 -0.03 -17.01
C ASP A 32 3.82 1.16 -16.39
N GLU A 33 5.09 0.99 -16.07
CA GLU A 33 5.93 2.04 -15.48
C GLU A 33 6.04 3.28 -16.40
N ILE A 34 6.27 3.08 -17.70
CA ILE A 34 6.34 4.17 -18.69
C ILE A 34 4.99 4.88 -18.80
N ASN A 35 3.89 4.13 -18.93
CA ASN A 35 2.56 4.71 -19.11
C ASN A 35 2.08 5.49 -17.89
N PHE A 36 2.33 4.99 -16.67
CA PHE A 36 1.93 5.70 -15.46
C PHE A 36 2.76 6.96 -15.23
N ALA A 37 4.07 6.90 -15.51
CA ALA A 37 4.94 8.06 -15.44
C ALA A 37 4.52 9.14 -16.46
N GLU A 38 4.19 8.75 -17.70
CA GLU A 38 3.72 9.69 -18.72
C GLU A 38 2.36 10.28 -18.35
N ALA A 39 1.43 9.47 -17.84
CA ALA A 39 0.15 9.97 -17.35
C ALA A 39 0.32 11.01 -16.22
N ALA A 40 1.25 10.76 -15.29
CA ALA A 40 1.57 11.71 -14.23
C ALA A 40 2.15 13.02 -14.79
N ARG A 41 3.05 12.92 -15.77
CA ARG A 41 3.62 14.08 -16.48
C ARG A 41 2.55 14.89 -17.20
N GLU A 42 1.66 14.23 -17.94
CA GLU A 42 0.54 14.88 -18.64
C GLU A 42 -0.42 15.57 -17.68
N MET A 43 -0.72 14.98 -16.52
CA MET A 43 -1.53 15.64 -15.48
C MET A 43 -0.90 16.95 -15.01
N ILE A 44 0.42 16.98 -14.82
CA ILE A 44 1.15 18.19 -14.41
C ILE A 44 1.07 19.25 -15.50
N VAL A 45 1.31 18.88 -16.77
CA VAL A 45 1.33 19.82 -17.88
C VAL A 45 -0.07 20.37 -18.21
N THR A 46 -1.09 19.52 -18.18
CA THR A 46 -2.46 19.91 -18.54
C THR A 46 -3.25 20.51 -17.39
N GLY A 47 -2.82 20.28 -16.14
CA GLY A 47 -3.56 20.61 -14.93
C GLY A 47 -4.82 19.76 -14.71
N LYS A 48 -5.06 18.74 -15.55
CA LYS A 48 -6.29 17.92 -15.52
C LYS A 48 -6.14 16.72 -14.59
N TYR A 49 -6.03 16.96 -13.28
CA TYR A 49 -5.90 15.89 -12.29
C TYR A 49 -7.13 14.97 -12.17
N TYR A 50 -8.31 15.41 -12.62
CA TYR A 50 -9.54 14.62 -12.57
C TYR A 50 -9.61 13.51 -13.63
N MET A 51 -8.73 13.52 -14.64
CA MET A 51 -8.76 12.60 -15.77
C MET A 51 -7.36 12.05 -16.03
N VAL A 52 -7.22 10.73 -16.01
CA VAL A 52 -5.99 10.07 -16.45
C VAL A 52 -5.90 10.15 -17.97
N GLN A 53 -4.75 10.58 -18.48
CA GLN A 53 -4.48 10.67 -19.90
C GLN A 53 -3.19 9.91 -20.22
N ILE A 54 -3.14 9.30 -21.41
CA ILE A 54 -1.91 8.76 -22.00
C ILE A 54 -1.90 9.22 -23.46
N ASN A 55 -0.81 9.84 -23.90
CA ASN A 55 -0.73 10.54 -25.18
C ASN A 55 -1.85 11.58 -25.34
N TYR A 56 -2.19 12.27 -24.25
CA TYR A 56 -3.28 13.24 -24.14
C TYR A 56 -4.69 12.69 -24.42
N LEU A 57 -4.84 11.37 -24.58
CA LEU A 57 -6.12 10.70 -24.76
C LEU A 57 -6.63 10.14 -23.41
N PRO A 58 -7.94 10.21 -23.13
CA PRO A 58 -8.50 9.69 -21.89
C PRO A 58 -8.23 8.19 -21.71
N PHE A 59 -7.69 7.81 -20.55
CA PHE A 59 -7.41 6.43 -20.18
C PHE A 59 -8.24 5.99 -18.96
N TRP A 60 -9.43 5.45 -19.24
CA TRP A 60 -10.44 5.11 -18.23
C TRP A 60 -10.22 3.79 -17.49
N GLN A 61 -9.19 3.03 -17.86
CA GLN A 61 -9.03 1.65 -17.39
C GLN A 61 -8.45 1.56 -15.97
N LYS A 62 -7.78 2.62 -15.49
CA LYS A 62 -7.08 2.62 -14.21
C LYS A 62 -7.53 3.79 -13.34
N PRO A 63 -7.85 3.54 -12.06
CA PRO A 63 -8.07 4.59 -11.07
C PRO A 63 -6.85 5.53 -10.91
N PRO A 64 -7.07 6.81 -10.54
CA PRO A 64 -6.02 7.84 -10.61
C PRO A 64 -5.08 7.90 -9.40
N LEU A 65 -5.36 7.16 -8.30
CA LEU A 65 -4.68 7.38 -7.01
C LEU A 65 -3.15 7.30 -7.12
N PHE A 66 -2.64 6.25 -7.75
CA PHE A 66 -1.20 6.06 -7.88
C PHE A 66 -0.56 7.15 -8.76
N ILE A 67 -1.26 7.55 -9.82
CA ILE A 67 -0.79 8.59 -10.75
C ILE A 67 -0.77 9.96 -10.05
N TRP A 68 -1.72 10.24 -9.15
CA TRP A 68 -1.65 11.44 -8.29
C TRP A 68 -0.43 11.43 -7.38
N MET A 69 -0.09 10.27 -6.80
CA MET A 69 1.12 10.15 -5.97
C MET A 69 2.39 10.39 -6.79
N GLN A 70 2.45 9.86 -8.02
CA GLN A 70 3.55 10.12 -8.95
C GLN A 70 3.61 11.58 -9.37
N ALA A 71 2.49 12.20 -9.71
CA ALA A 71 2.45 13.61 -10.11
C ALA A 71 2.91 14.54 -8.97
N LEU A 72 2.47 14.27 -7.74
CA LEU A 72 2.95 14.98 -6.55
C LEU A 72 4.45 14.80 -6.36
N SER A 73 4.95 13.58 -6.52
CA SER A 73 6.38 13.26 -6.40
C SER A 73 7.22 13.96 -7.48
N MET A 74 6.76 13.96 -8.73
CA MET A 74 7.42 14.65 -9.84
C MET A 74 7.41 16.17 -9.67
N ASN A 75 6.39 16.74 -9.03
CA ASN A 75 6.41 18.17 -8.66
C ASN A 75 7.47 18.50 -7.59
N LEU A 76 7.83 17.54 -6.73
CA LEU A 76 8.83 17.72 -5.67
C LEU A 76 10.27 17.46 -6.14
N PHE A 77 10.47 16.43 -6.95
CA PHE A 77 11.82 15.95 -7.35
C PHE A 77 12.16 16.19 -8.82
N GLY A 78 11.23 16.75 -9.59
CA GLY A 78 11.33 16.90 -11.03
C GLY A 78 10.67 15.74 -11.79
N ILE A 79 10.30 16.03 -13.04
CA ILE A 79 9.78 15.05 -13.99
C ILE A 79 10.94 14.12 -14.37
N GLY A 80 10.79 12.83 -14.09
CA GLY A 80 11.79 11.82 -14.40
C GLY A 80 11.59 10.53 -13.61
N GLU A 81 12.52 9.61 -13.76
CA GLU A 81 12.49 8.27 -13.20
C GLU A 81 12.48 8.27 -11.67
N TYR A 82 13.25 9.19 -11.07
CA TYR A 82 13.27 9.36 -9.62
C TYR A 82 11.88 9.74 -9.10
N GLY A 83 11.26 10.77 -9.68
CA GLY A 83 9.92 11.21 -9.31
C GLY A 83 8.86 10.12 -9.51
N ALA A 84 8.96 9.34 -10.59
CA ALA A 84 8.04 8.24 -10.88
C ALA A 84 8.12 7.08 -9.87
N ARG A 85 9.32 6.75 -9.37
CA ARG A 85 9.56 5.59 -8.49
C ARG A 85 9.55 5.92 -7.00
N PHE A 86 9.78 7.18 -6.65
CA PHE A 86 9.83 7.64 -5.25
C PHE A 86 8.57 7.26 -4.43
N PRO A 87 7.33 7.33 -4.95
CA PRO A 87 6.16 6.87 -4.19
C PRO A 87 6.28 5.41 -3.72
N ASN A 88 6.84 4.53 -4.54
CA ASN A 88 7.01 3.12 -4.19
C ASN A 88 8.16 2.90 -3.21
N ALA A 89 9.24 3.67 -3.31
CA ALA A 89 10.30 3.63 -2.32
C ALA A 89 9.76 4.01 -0.92
N VAL A 90 8.91 5.04 -0.85
CA VAL A 90 8.21 5.42 0.39
C VAL A 90 7.29 4.31 0.88
N CYS A 91 6.53 3.67 -0.02
CA CYS A 91 5.68 2.51 0.32
C CYS A 91 6.50 1.38 0.97
N GLY A 92 7.69 1.10 0.45
CA GLY A 92 8.60 0.10 1.00
C GLY A 92 9.01 0.42 2.44
N ILE A 93 9.43 1.65 2.71
CA ILE A 93 9.83 2.11 4.06
C ILE A 93 8.66 2.02 5.04
N ILE A 94 7.48 2.49 4.63
CA ILE A 94 6.28 2.45 5.46
C ILE A 94 5.86 1.00 5.74
N SER A 95 6.00 0.11 4.75
CA SER A 95 5.70 -1.32 4.90
C SER A 95 6.58 -1.98 5.96
N LEU A 96 7.89 -1.70 5.96
CA LEU A 96 8.81 -2.21 6.98
C LEU A 96 8.44 -1.77 8.40
N LEU A 97 8.11 -0.48 8.58
CA LEU A 97 7.66 0.05 9.86
C LEU A 97 6.33 -0.58 10.29
N THR A 98 5.44 -0.84 9.33
CA THR A 98 4.15 -1.50 9.56
C THR A 98 4.35 -2.94 10.04
N PHE A 99 5.20 -3.73 9.39
CA PHE A 99 5.50 -5.10 9.83
C PHE A 99 6.14 -5.14 11.21
N TYR A 100 7.04 -4.19 11.51
CA TYR A 100 7.60 -4.07 12.85
C TYR A 100 6.53 -3.80 13.89
N GLU A 101 5.66 -2.82 13.65
CA GLU A 101 4.64 -2.43 14.63
C GLU A 101 3.59 -3.53 14.84
N ILE A 102 3.17 -4.20 13.77
CA ILE A 102 2.24 -5.34 13.84
C ILE A 102 2.91 -6.51 14.55
N GLY A 103 4.12 -6.92 14.15
CA GLY A 103 4.81 -8.04 14.76
C GLY A 103 5.12 -7.80 16.25
N ARG A 104 5.50 -6.58 16.60
CA ARG A 104 5.72 -6.14 17.99
C ARG A 104 4.45 -6.25 18.83
N ARG A 105 3.29 -5.93 18.24
CA ARG A 105 2.00 -5.93 18.93
C ARG A 105 1.41 -7.33 19.08
N GLU A 106 1.49 -8.15 18.04
CA GLU A 106 0.86 -9.49 18.06
C GLU A 106 1.72 -10.53 18.77
N HIS A 107 3.04 -10.35 18.82
CA HIS A 107 3.95 -11.31 19.43
C HIS A 107 4.91 -10.64 20.40
N ASP A 108 6.06 -10.19 19.91
CA ASP A 108 7.07 -9.52 20.70
C ASP A 108 7.93 -8.59 19.85
N ARG A 109 8.72 -7.76 20.52
CA ARG A 109 9.60 -6.79 19.87
C ARG A 109 10.60 -7.44 18.92
N LYS A 110 11.16 -8.60 19.27
CA LYS A 110 12.16 -9.29 18.44
C LYS A 110 11.53 -9.82 17.16
N PHE A 111 10.35 -10.42 17.25
CA PHE A 111 9.60 -10.91 16.10
C PHE A 111 9.27 -9.79 15.11
N GLY A 112 8.76 -8.65 15.59
CA GLY A 112 8.52 -7.49 14.72
C GLY A 112 9.80 -7.03 13.99
N PHE A 113 10.92 -6.99 14.71
CA PHE A 113 12.21 -6.60 14.11
C PHE A 113 12.68 -7.59 13.05
N TYR A 114 12.65 -8.90 13.35
CA TYR A 114 13.04 -9.94 12.40
C TYR A 114 12.11 -10.02 11.20
N TRP A 115 10.81 -9.79 11.38
CA TRP A 115 9.86 -9.78 10.27
C TRP A 115 10.16 -8.63 9.30
N ALA A 116 10.40 -7.41 9.81
CA ALA A 116 10.81 -6.29 8.98
C ALA A 116 12.13 -6.57 8.24
N LEU A 117 13.13 -7.13 8.92
CA LEU A 117 14.41 -7.48 8.28
C LEU A 117 14.28 -8.60 7.24
N ALA A 118 13.47 -9.64 7.50
CA ALA A 118 13.24 -10.72 6.56
C ALA A 118 12.53 -10.21 5.29
N TYR A 119 11.58 -9.28 5.45
CA TYR A 119 10.92 -8.65 4.32
C TYR A 119 11.88 -7.75 3.54
N LEU A 120 12.72 -6.96 4.23
CA LEU A 120 13.77 -6.18 3.59
C LEU A 120 14.74 -7.08 2.81
N ALA A 121 15.19 -8.19 3.39
CA ALA A 121 16.14 -9.11 2.75
C ALA A 121 15.54 -9.90 1.57
N SER A 122 14.22 -9.85 1.36
CA SER A 122 13.55 -10.57 0.28
C SER A 122 13.77 -9.89 -1.07
N LEU A 123 14.05 -10.69 -2.10
CA LEU A 123 14.37 -10.19 -3.44
C LEU A 123 13.20 -9.45 -4.11
N LEU A 124 11.98 -9.98 -3.95
CA LEU A 124 10.78 -9.43 -4.60
C LEU A 124 10.48 -7.99 -4.15
N PRO A 125 10.38 -7.66 -2.84
CA PRO A 125 10.28 -6.29 -2.36
C PRO A 125 11.28 -5.32 -2.99
N HIS A 126 12.55 -5.71 -3.10
CA HIS A 126 13.57 -4.84 -3.68
C HIS A 126 13.33 -4.47 -5.15
N LEU A 127 12.78 -5.39 -5.93
CA LEU A 127 12.43 -5.13 -7.33
C LEU A 127 11.14 -4.30 -7.44
N TYR A 128 10.13 -4.62 -6.63
CA TYR A 128 8.82 -3.98 -6.67
C TYR A 128 8.82 -2.55 -6.13
N PHE A 129 9.54 -2.27 -5.05
CA PHE A 129 9.56 -0.92 -4.47
C PHE A 129 10.47 0.05 -5.22
N LYS A 130 11.28 -0.45 -6.16
CA LYS A 130 12.12 0.35 -7.06
C LYS A 130 11.54 0.51 -8.47
N SER A 131 10.39 -0.09 -8.76
CA SER A 131 9.66 0.17 -10.00
C SER A 131 8.62 1.26 -9.79
N GLY A 132 8.11 1.84 -10.87
CA GLY A 132 7.03 2.82 -10.90
C GLY A 132 5.67 2.22 -11.22
N ILE A 133 5.37 1.02 -10.72
CA ILE A 133 4.08 0.34 -10.92
C ILE A 133 3.14 0.54 -9.71
N MET A 134 1.84 0.34 -9.90
CA MET A 134 0.83 0.57 -8.85
C MET A 134 0.72 -0.56 -7.79
N ASP A 135 1.24 -1.75 -8.08
CA ASP A 135 1.10 -2.97 -7.26
C ASP A 135 1.59 -2.86 -5.81
N PRO A 136 2.72 -2.19 -5.48
CA PRO A 136 3.19 -2.04 -4.11
C PRO A 136 2.17 -1.40 -3.17
N TRP A 137 1.56 -0.28 -3.59
CA TRP A 137 0.54 0.42 -2.81
C TRP A 137 -0.74 -0.40 -2.70
N PHE A 138 -1.17 -1.05 -3.79
CA PHE A 138 -2.31 -1.95 -3.77
C PHE A 138 -2.12 -3.08 -2.74
N ASN A 139 -0.98 -3.78 -2.79
CA ASN A 139 -0.67 -4.86 -1.86
C ASN A 139 -0.61 -4.38 -0.41
N TYR A 140 -0.03 -3.20 -0.18
CA TYR A 140 0.05 -2.60 1.14
C TYR A 140 -1.35 -2.28 1.72
N PHE A 141 -2.23 -1.67 0.92
CA PHE A 141 -3.59 -1.37 1.35
C PHE A 141 -4.42 -2.63 1.62
N ILE A 142 -4.32 -3.64 0.76
CA ILE A 142 -5.01 -4.93 1.00
C ILE A 142 -4.48 -5.61 2.25
N PHE A 143 -3.17 -5.63 2.47
CA PHE A 143 -2.57 -6.19 3.67
C PHE A 143 -3.10 -5.50 4.95
N LEU A 144 -3.13 -4.15 4.97
CA LEU A 144 -3.68 -3.41 6.10
C LEU A 144 -5.17 -3.68 6.30
N SER A 145 -5.95 -3.71 5.21
CA SER A 145 -7.38 -3.98 5.26
C SER A 145 -7.65 -5.36 5.89
N VAL A 146 -6.93 -6.40 5.45
CA VAL A 146 -7.00 -7.75 6.03
C VAL A 146 -6.56 -7.75 7.49
N TYR A 147 -5.46 -7.07 7.83
CA TYR A 147 -4.96 -7.02 9.21
C TYR A 147 -5.99 -6.40 10.17
N PHE A 148 -6.58 -5.26 9.81
CA PHE A 148 -7.60 -4.61 10.64
C PHE A 148 -8.89 -5.44 10.74
N PHE A 149 -9.26 -6.14 9.66
CA PHE A 149 -10.38 -7.09 9.69
C PHE A 149 -10.12 -8.27 10.62
N TYR A 150 -8.93 -8.87 10.54
CA TYR A 150 -8.49 -9.94 11.43
C TYR A 150 -8.56 -9.50 12.90
N ARG A 151 -8.09 -8.29 13.18
CA ARG A 151 -8.15 -7.69 14.52
C ARG A 151 -9.58 -7.48 15.02
N TYR A 152 -10.45 -6.99 14.15
CA TYR A 152 -11.88 -6.88 14.44
C TYR A 152 -12.50 -8.26 14.80
N ALA A 153 -12.15 -9.31 14.05
CA ALA A 153 -12.66 -10.65 14.30
C ALA A 153 -12.15 -11.23 15.64
N LYS A 154 -10.87 -10.98 15.98
CA LYS A 154 -10.20 -11.49 17.19
C LYS A 154 -10.63 -10.78 18.47
N ASP A 155 -10.78 -9.46 18.46
CA ASP A 155 -11.06 -8.66 19.66
C ASP A 155 -12.55 -8.78 20.05
N SER A 156 -12.87 -9.31 21.22
CA SER A 156 -14.27 -9.50 21.69
C SER A 156 -15.07 -8.19 21.82
N THR A 157 -14.41 -7.04 21.92
CA THR A 157 -15.05 -5.72 21.92
C THR A 157 -15.23 -5.21 20.48
N SER A 158 -16.48 -4.96 20.08
CA SER A 158 -16.78 -4.42 18.74
C SER A 158 -16.21 -3.01 18.60
N SER A 159 -15.00 -2.94 18.05
CA SER A 159 -14.36 -1.68 17.72
C SER A 159 -14.73 -1.33 16.29
N TRP A 160 -15.85 -0.64 16.10
CA TRP A 160 -16.29 -0.10 14.81
C TRP A 160 -15.16 0.65 14.08
N LYS A 161 -14.22 1.24 14.83
CA LYS A 161 -13.00 1.89 14.32
C LYS A 161 -12.11 0.94 13.50
N LEU A 162 -11.93 -0.31 13.94
CA LEU A 162 -11.11 -1.30 13.21
C LEU A 162 -11.78 -1.69 11.90
N LEU A 163 -13.11 -1.83 11.92
CA LEU A 163 -13.88 -2.17 10.74
C LEU A 163 -13.89 -1.02 9.73
N PHE A 164 -14.05 0.21 10.21
CA PHE A 164 -13.92 1.41 9.39
C PHE A 164 -12.53 1.54 8.78
N LEU A 165 -11.45 1.34 9.56
CA LEU A 165 -10.09 1.33 9.02
C LEU A 165 -9.91 0.25 7.95
N SER A 166 -10.42 -0.96 8.19
CA SER A 166 -10.37 -2.05 7.21
C SER A 166 -11.08 -1.66 5.90
N ALA A 167 -12.27 -1.07 6.01
CA ALA A 167 -13.04 -0.58 4.88
C ALA A 167 -12.30 0.54 4.14
N SER A 168 -11.80 1.56 4.84
CA SER A 168 -11.05 2.66 4.22
C SER A 168 -9.81 2.19 3.45
N PHE A 169 -9.05 1.24 3.99
CA PHE A 169 -7.92 0.65 3.25
C PHE A 169 -8.39 -0.19 2.06
N SER A 170 -9.53 -0.86 2.15
CA SER A 170 -10.14 -1.52 0.99
C SER A 170 -10.52 -0.53 -0.10
N GLY A 171 -11.14 0.61 0.27
CA GLY A 171 -11.49 1.70 -0.61
C GLY A 171 -10.27 2.28 -1.32
N LEU A 172 -9.16 2.50 -0.59
CA LEU A 172 -7.88 2.91 -1.18
C LEU A 172 -7.31 1.85 -2.14
N GLY A 173 -7.47 0.57 -1.83
CA GLY A 173 -7.14 -0.53 -2.74
C GLY A 173 -7.97 -0.49 -4.04
N ILE A 174 -9.27 -0.22 -3.94
CA ILE A 174 -10.16 -0.04 -5.09
C ILE A 174 -9.73 1.18 -5.92
N MET A 175 -9.43 2.29 -5.26
CA MET A 175 -8.90 3.50 -5.90
C MET A 175 -7.50 3.31 -6.48
N THR A 176 -6.83 2.20 -6.20
CA THR A 176 -5.57 1.84 -6.84
C THR A 176 -5.85 0.97 -8.07
N LYS A 177 -6.29 -0.29 -7.89
CA LYS A 177 -6.37 -1.30 -8.96
C LYS A 177 -7.79 -1.75 -9.29
N GLY A 178 -8.81 -1.05 -8.79
CA GLY A 178 -10.22 -1.31 -9.06
C GLY A 178 -10.82 -2.44 -8.20
N PRO A 179 -11.89 -3.09 -8.68
CA PRO A 179 -12.71 -4.02 -7.87
C PRO A 179 -11.97 -5.29 -7.42
N VAL A 180 -10.77 -5.55 -7.95
CA VAL A 180 -9.91 -6.66 -7.51
C VAL A 180 -9.61 -6.60 -6.01
N ALA A 181 -9.57 -5.39 -5.42
CA ALA A 181 -9.44 -5.20 -3.98
C ALA A 181 -10.55 -5.89 -3.18
N LEU A 182 -11.82 -5.73 -3.62
CA LEU A 182 -12.98 -6.34 -2.97
C LEU A 182 -12.97 -7.86 -3.13
N LEU A 183 -12.54 -8.36 -4.29
CA LEU A 183 -12.40 -9.79 -4.52
C LEU A 183 -11.39 -10.43 -3.56
N MET A 184 -10.22 -9.81 -3.38
CA MET A 184 -9.18 -10.31 -2.47
C MET A 184 -9.66 -10.32 -1.01
N LEU A 185 -10.33 -9.26 -0.57
CA LEU A 185 -10.89 -9.20 0.78
C LEU A 185 -12.02 -10.21 0.97
N GLY A 186 -12.95 -10.28 0.02
CA GLY A 186 -14.07 -11.23 0.04
C GLY A 186 -13.59 -12.67 0.12
N LEU A 187 -12.59 -13.05 -0.69
CA LEU A 187 -11.96 -14.37 -0.64
C LEU A 187 -11.29 -14.64 0.71
N THR A 188 -10.57 -13.67 1.26
CA THR A 188 -9.92 -13.82 2.58
C THR A 188 -10.94 -14.04 3.68
N VAL A 189 -12.01 -13.24 3.72
CA VAL A 189 -13.12 -13.38 4.67
C VAL A 189 -13.83 -14.72 4.49
N LEU A 190 -14.09 -15.14 3.24
CA LEU A 190 -14.69 -16.44 2.92
C LEU A 190 -13.83 -17.59 3.45
N CYS A 191 -12.53 -17.60 3.16
CA CYS A 191 -11.62 -18.64 3.64
C CYS A 191 -11.60 -18.72 5.17
N ILE A 192 -11.55 -17.57 5.86
CA ILE A 192 -11.56 -17.55 7.33
C ILE A 192 -12.91 -18.04 7.88
N THR A 193 -14.04 -17.62 7.31
CA THR A 193 -15.37 -18.10 7.77
C THR A 193 -15.53 -19.60 7.56
N LEU A 194 -15.05 -20.14 6.44
CA LEU A 194 -15.08 -21.58 6.15
C LEU A 194 -14.22 -22.38 7.12
N VAL A 195 -13.01 -21.91 7.43
CA VAL A 195 -12.09 -22.58 8.37
C VAL A 195 -12.60 -22.51 9.81
N GLN A 196 -13.08 -21.35 10.25
CA GLN A 196 -13.55 -21.14 11.63
C GLN A 196 -14.99 -21.62 11.87
N LYS A 197 -15.74 -21.93 10.79
CA LYS A 197 -17.17 -22.28 10.81
C LYS A 197 -18.02 -21.27 11.60
N LYS A 198 -17.61 -20.01 11.61
CA LYS A 198 -18.27 -18.91 12.31
C LYS A 198 -18.41 -17.73 11.37
N TRP A 199 -19.56 -17.08 11.44
CA TRP A 199 -19.78 -15.83 10.71
C TRP A 199 -18.94 -14.73 11.36
N LEU A 200 -18.10 -14.05 10.57
CA LEU A 200 -17.10 -13.09 11.07
C LEU A 200 -17.72 -11.72 11.38
N PHE A 201 -18.78 -11.34 10.67
CA PHE A 201 -19.56 -10.15 10.99
C PHE A 201 -20.51 -10.48 12.14
N ARG A 202 -20.64 -9.59 13.12
CA ARG A 202 -21.45 -9.85 14.32
C ARG A 202 -22.87 -9.31 14.16
N SER A 203 -23.06 -8.30 13.32
CA SER A 203 -24.34 -7.67 13.03
C SER A 203 -24.41 -7.18 11.58
N MET A 204 -25.63 -6.99 11.06
CA MET A 204 -25.85 -6.27 9.78
C MET A 204 -25.32 -4.84 9.82
N ARG A 205 -25.24 -4.21 11.00
CA ARG A 205 -24.62 -2.89 11.17
C ARG A 205 -23.13 -2.90 10.84
N ASP A 206 -22.42 -3.98 11.16
CA ASP A 206 -21.00 -4.11 10.85
C ASP A 206 -20.80 -4.20 9.33
N LEU A 207 -21.69 -4.93 8.65
CA LEU A 207 -21.65 -5.04 7.19
C LEU A 207 -21.91 -3.69 6.51
N LEU A 208 -22.86 -2.90 7.04
CA LEU A 208 -23.11 -1.53 6.56
C LEU A 208 -21.92 -0.60 6.81
N ILE A 209 -21.28 -0.66 7.98
CA ILE A 209 -20.08 0.13 8.28
C ILE A 209 -18.93 -0.25 7.35
N PHE A 210 -18.75 -1.54 7.07
CA PHE A 210 -17.73 -2.02 6.15
C PHE A 210 -17.98 -1.55 4.71
N CYS A 211 -19.25 -1.53 4.26
CA CYS A 211 -19.59 -1.01 2.94
C CYS A 211 -19.49 0.52 2.83
N SER A 212 -19.42 1.24 3.96
CA SER A 212 -19.40 2.71 3.99
C SER A 212 -18.01 3.34 3.90
N GLY A 213 -16.94 2.56 4.10
CA GLY A 213 -15.55 3.02 4.04
C GLY A 213 -14.85 2.59 2.76
#